data_AF-C9LEB3-F1
#
_entry.id   AF-C9LEB3-F1
#
_cell.length_a   1.000
_cell.length_b   1.000
_cell.length_c   1.000
_cell.angle_alpha   90.00
_cell.angle_beta   90.00
_cell.angle_gamma   90.00
#
_symmetry.space_group_name_H-M   'P 1'
#
loop_
_entity.id
_entity.type
_entity.pdbx_description
1 polymer ?
#
loop_
_entity_poly.entity_id
_entity_poly.type
_entity_poly.pdbx_seq_one_letter_code
_entity_poly.pdbx_strand_id
1 'polypeptide(L)' 'MAYQSKNTDEHVTFADALLSKRYRKAQNDFLNQVDTLIDGVRSGR' A
#
# COMPACT_ATOMS: atom_id res chain seq x y z
N MET A 1 17.92 -2.40 35.31
CA MET A 1 17.92 -2.27 33.83
C MET A 1 16.47 -2.21 33.39
N ALA A 2 15.98 -1.03 32.99
CA ALA A 2 14.61 -0.88 32.49
C ALA A 2 14.58 -1.38 31.04
N TYR A 3 13.78 -2.41 30.77
CA TYR A 3 13.48 -2.81 29.40
C TYR A 3 12.64 -1.69 28.79
N GLN A 4 13.29 -0.80 28.05
CA GLN A 4 12.61 0.12 27.16
C GLN A 4 12.04 -0.75 26.02
N SER A 5 10.86 -1.30 26.25
CA SER A 5 10.02 -1.85 25.19
C SER A 5 9.80 -0.69 24.24
N LYS A 6 10.46 -0.74 23.09
CA LYS A 6 10.14 0.15 21.96
C LYS A 6 8.69 -0.15 21.66
N ASN A 7 7.82 0.73 22.12
CA ASN A 7 6.41 0.71 21.82
C ASN A 7 6.29 1.16 20.35
N THR A 8 6.76 0.31 19.43
CA THR A 8 6.24 0.26 18.07
C THR A 8 4.98 -0.57 18.13
N ASP A 9 4.06 -0.15 19.01
CA ASP A 9 2.66 -0.50 18.83
C ASP A 9 2.21 0.47 17.74
N GLU A 10 2.55 0.11 16.50
CA GLU A 10 1.79 0.56 15.34
C GLU A 10 0.36 0.13 15.67
N HIS A 11 -0.39 1.02 16.31
CA HIS A 11 -1.80 0.85 16.60
C HIS A 11 -2.51 0.82 15.25
N VAL A 12 -2.39 -0.30 14.54
CA VAL A 12 -3.14 -0.60 13.34
C VAL A 12 -4.56 -0.74 13.82
N THR A 13 -5.32 0.34 13.66
CA THR A 13 -6.72 0.34 14.07
C THR A 13 -7.49 -0.66 13.22
N PHE A 14 -8.60 -1.20 13.73
CA PHE A 14 -9.46 -2.07 12.92
C PHE A 14 -9.93 -1.38 11.64
N ALA A 15 -10.06 -0.05 11.68
CA ALA A 15 -10.28 0.79 10.51
C ALA A 15 -9.10 0.73 9.54
N ASP A 16 -7.86 0.86 9.98
CA ASP A 16 -6.67 0.70 9.12
C ASP A 16 -6.57 -0.71 8.51
N ALA A 17 -6.91 -1.76 9.24
CA ALA A 17 -6.94 -3.12 8.71
C ALA A 17 -8.03 -3.31 7.64
N LEU A 18 -9.21 -2.71 7.85
CA LEU A 18 -10.30 -2.72 6.88
C LEU A 18 -10.01 -1.85 5.66
N LEU A 19 -9.45 -0.66 5.87
CA LEU A 19 -9.03 0.27 4.82
C LEU A 19 -7.89 -0.35 4.03
N SER A 20 -6.85 -0.87 4.65
CA SER A 20 -5.76 -1.62 4.00
C SER A 20 -6.32 -2.72 3.08
N LYS A 21 -7.27 -3.54 3.56
CA LYS A 21 -7.91 -4.57 2.73
C LYS A 21 -8.72 -3.99 1.56
N ARG A 22 -9.47 -2.92 1.78
CA ARG A 22 -10.30 -2.24 0.74
C ARG A 22 -9.43 -1.51 -0.29
N TYR A 23 -8.37 -0.87 0.17
CA TYR A 23 -7.44 -0.08 -0.62
C TYR A 23 -6.46 -0.95 -1.40
N ARG A 24 -6.16 -2.18 -0.95
CA ARG A 24 -5.24 -3.07 -1.66
C ARG A 24 -5.70 -3.40 -3.08
N LYS A 25 -7.00 -3.59 -3.30
CA LYS A 25 -7.55 -3.82 -4.64
C LYS A 25 -7.44 -2.56 -5.50
N ALA A 26 -7.87 -1.41 -4.98
CA ALA A 26 -7.79 -0.14 -5.70
C ALA A 26 -6.33 0.27 -6.02
N GLN A 27 -5.39 0.00 -5.11
CA GLN A 27 -3.97 0.18 -5.33
C GLN A 27 -3.45 -0.73 -6.44
N ASN A 28 -3.77 -2.03 -6.42
CA ASN A 28 -3.34 -2.94 -7.48
C ASN A 28 -3.93 -2.54 -8.84
N ASP A 29 -5.21 -2.17 -8.87
CA ASP A 29 -5.86 -1.71 -10.11
C ASP A 29 -5.21 -0.42 -10.63
N PHE A 30 -4.88 0.52 -9.73
CA PHE A 30 -4.16 1.75 -10.07
C PHE A 30 -2.73 1.48 -10.56
N LEU A 31 -1.99 0.61 -9.87
CA LEU A 31 -0.62 0.24 -10.24
C LEU A 31 -0.60 -0.46 -11.60
N ASN A 32 -1.55 -1.37 -11.88
CA ASN A 32 -1.67 -2.02 -13.19
C ASN A 32 -1.99 -1.02 -14.31
N GLN A 33 -2.82 0.00 -14.04
CA GLN A 33 -3.12 1.07 -15.01
C GLN A 33 -1.88 1.93 -15.28
N VAL A 34 -1.13 2.28 -14.23
CA VAL A 34 0.12 3.03 -14.37
C VAL A 34 1.17 2.22 -15.14
N ASP A 35 1.29 0.93 -14.87
CA ASP A 35 2.24 0.05 -15.56
C ASP A 35 1.90 -0.08 -17.05
N THR A 36 0.61 -0.29 -17.37
CA THR A 36 0.12 -0.32 -18.76
C THR A 36 0.33 1.02 -19.47
N LEU A 37 0.15 2.14 -18.76
CA LEU A 37 0.39 3.47 -19.29
C LEU A 37 1.88 3.69 -19.58
N ILE A 38 2.76 3.30 -18.65
CA ILE A 38 4.21 3.41 -18.80
C ILE A 38 4.71 2.50 -19.93
N ASP A 39 4.19 1.28 -20.04
CA ASP A 39 4.52 0.35 -21.12
C ASP A 39 4.03 0.88 -22.47
N GLY A 40 2.82 1.45 -22.53
CA GLY A 40 2.32 2.11 -23.73
C GLY A 40 3.17 3.32 -24.15
N VAL A 41 3.69 4.08 -23.19
CA VAL A 41 4.59 5.22 -23.42
C VAL A 41 5.99 4.77 -23.84
N ARG A 42 6.52 3.68 -23.26
CA ARG A 42 7.83 3.10 -23.62
C ARG A 42 7.82 2.36 -24.95
N SER A 43 6.66 1.84 -25.36
CA SER A 43 6.50 1.13 -26.64
C SER A 43 6.48 2.05 -27.87
N GLY A 44 6.64 3.36 -27.72
CA GLY A 44 6.87 4.27 -28.85
C GLY A 44 5.71 4.27 -29.85
N ARG A 45 4.54 4.74 -29.41
CA ARG A 45 3.49 5.22 -30.31
C ARG A 45 3.49 6.74 -30.36
#